data_AF-A0A821M6S2-F1
#
_entry.id   AF-A0A821M6S2-F1
#
_cell.length_a   1.000
_cell.length_b   1.000
_cell.length_c   1.000
_cell.angle_alpha   90.00
_cell.angle_beta   90.00
_cell.angle_gamma   90.00
#
_symmetry.space_group_name_H-M   'P 1'
#
loop_
_entity.id
_entity.type
_entity.pdbx_description
1 polymer ?
#
loop_
_entity_poly.entity_id
_entity_poly.type
_entity_poly.pdbx_seq_one_letter_code
_entity_poly.pdbx_strand_id
1 'polypeptide(L)'
;MDSVTNTSFQSICNGFIQLASINIEGKNETDETECQQWPCNNIQTRCDEIWHCPNGEGEIGCDLSPTLNCFKDHHKCVSSDTNQLICLSAKKAND
;
A
#
# COMPACT_ATOMS: atom_id res chain seq x y z
N MET A 1 32.26 3.93 4.26
CA MET A 1 31.84 2.72 3.52
C MET A 1 30.33 2.82 3.50
N ASP A 2 29.83 3.67 2.61
CA ASP A 2 28.42 4.03 2.59
C ASP A 2 27.71 2.86 1.91
N SER A 3 27.13 2.00 2.74
CA SER A 3 26.26 0.93 2.27
C SER A 3 25.12 1.60 1.52
N VAL A 4 25.17 1.54 0.19
CA VAL A 4 24.01 1.81 -0.67
C VAL A 4 22.96 0.78 -0.27
N THR A 5 22.08 1.15 0.64
CA THR A 5 20.89 0.38 0.97
C THR A 5 20.05 0.38 -0.29
N ASN A 6 19.91 -0.79 -0.91
CA ASN A 6 19.02 -1.01 -2.04
C ASN A 6 17.58 -0.95 -1.51
N THR A 7 17.12 0.26 -1.23
CA THR A 7 15.78 0.55 -0.72
C THR A 7 14.83 0.50 -1.91
N SER A 8 13.88 -0.43 -1.88
CA SER A 8 12.82 -0.48 -2.89
C SER A 8 11.97 0.80 -2.81
N PHE A 9 11.45 1.28 -3.93
CA PHE A 9 10.43 2.33 -3.88
C PHE A 9 9.21 1.91 -3.06
N GLN A 10 8.93 0.60 -2.99
CA GLN A 10 7.86 0.02 -2.17
C GLN A 10 8.13 0.12 -0.65
N SER A 11 9.38 0.40 -0.25
CA SER A 11 9.75 0.59 1.16
C SER A 11 9.67 2.04 1.63
N ILE A 12 9.32 2.98 0.76
CA ILE A 12 9.13 4.39 1.13
C ILE A 12 7.63 4.59 1.40
N CYS A 13 7.29 5.29 2.48
CA CYS A 13 5.90 5.57 2.86
C CYS A 13 5.04 4.34 3.12
N ASN A 14 5.62 3.33 3.77
CA ASN A 14 4.95 2.06 4.09
C ASN A 14 4.58 1.92 5.58
N GLY A 15 4.76 2.98 6.37
CA GLY A 15 4.49 3.02 7.81
C GLY A 15 5.66 2.57 8.69
N PHE A 16 6.81 2.19 8.12
CA PHE A 16 7.99 1.76 8.87
C PHE A 16 9.19 2.63 8.53
N ILE A 17 9.83 3.20 9.56
CA ILE A 17 11.10 3.92 9.37
C ILE A 17 12.20 2.89 9.11
N GLN A 18 12.64 2.76 7.85
CA GLN A 18 13.68 1.81 7.45
C GLN A 18 15.01 2.52 7.21
N LEU A 19 14.97 3.80 6.87
CA LEU A 19 16.17 4.63 6.68
C LEU A 19 16.50 5.42 7.94
N ALA A 20 17.80 5.64 8.14
CA ALA A 20 18.27 6.52 9.21
C ALA A 20 17.74 7.94 8.95
N SER A 21 17.18 8.56 9.99
CA SER A 21 16.69 9.93 9.88
C SER A 21 17.83 10.89 9.56
N ILE A 22 17.56 11.83 8.66
CA ILE A 22 18.49 12.88 8.24
C ILE A 22 17.93 14.25 8.62
N ASN A 23 18.79 15.17 9.05
CA ASN A 23 18.38 16.53 9.35
C ASN A 23 18.44 17.39 8.07
N ILE A 24 17.28 17.84 7.60
CA ILE A 24 17.14 18.76 6.47
C ILE A 24 16.50 20.04 7.03
N GLU A 25 17.22 21.16 6.93
CA GLU A 25 16.72 22.48 7.37
C GLU A 25 16.20 22.52 8.83
N GLY A 26 16.83 21.75 9.73
CA GLY A 26 16.43 21.68 11.14
C GLY A 26 15.29 20.70 11.44
N LYS A 27 14.72 20.05 10.42
CA LYS A 27 13.72 19.00 10.57
C LYS A 27 14.37 17.63 10.36
N ASN A 28 14.03 16.69 11.24
CA ASN A 28 14.45 15.29 11.09
C ASN A 28 13.47 14.60 10.15
N GLU A 29 13.92 14.32 8.94
CA GLU A 29 13.17 13.64 7.89
C GLU A 29 13.47 12.13 7.93
N THR A 30 12.51 11.33 7.51
CA THR A 30 12.62 9.88 7.30
C THR A 30 12.04 9.52 5.93
N ASP A 31 12.20 8.27 5.53
CA ASP A 31 11.46 7.63 4.42
C ASP A 31 9.94 7.61 4.61
N GLU A 32 9.45 8.04 5.78
CA GLU A 32 8.03 8.11 6.15
C GLU A 32 7.54 9.55 6.35
N THR A 33 8.32 10.56 5.93
CA THR A 33 7.91 11.96 6.05
C THR A 33 7.34 12.49 4.74
N GLU A 34 6.34 13.37 4.83
CA GLU A 34 5.64 13.97 3.69
C GLU A 34 4.98 12.95 2.72
N CYS A 35 4.60 11.77 3.21
CA CYS A 35 3.93 10.75 2.40
C CYS A 35 2.61 11.19 1.78
N GLN A 36 2.01 12.28 2.25
CA GLN A 36 0.79 12.85 1.65
C GLN A 36 0.98 13.29 0.20
N GLN A 37 2.22 13.57 -0.23
CA GLN A 37 2.52 13.91 -1.62
C GLN A 37 2.57 12.69 -2.55
N TRP A 38 2.63 11.48 -1.98
CA TRP A 38 2.67 10.22 -2.71
C TRP A 38 1.29 9.58 -2.72
N PRO A 39 0.59 9.55 -3.87
CA PRO A 39 -0.71 8.92 -3.95
C PRO A 39 -0.58 7.41 -3.69
N CYS A 40 -1.47 6.88 -2.84
CA CYS A 40 -1.55 5.47 -2.47
C CYS A 40 -1.72 4.55 -3.69
N ASN A 41 -2.39 5.06 -4.74
CA ASN A 41 -2.57 4.40 -6.02
C ASN A 41 -1.68 5.08 -7.07
N ASN A 42 -0.50 4.53 -7.28
CA ASN A 42 0.45 4.98 -8.29
C ASN A 42 1.02 3.78 -9.06
N ILE A 43 1.88 4.04 -10.06
CA ILE A 43 2.41 2.98 -10.93
C ILE A 43 3.19 1.88 -10.18
N GLN A 44 3.76 2.18 -9.02
CA GLN A 44 4.51 1.23 -8.20
C GLN A 44 3.63 0.45 -7.23
N THR A 45 2.50 1.02 -6.80
CA THR A 45 1.63 0.46 -5.76
C THR A 45 0.29 -0.07 -6.29
N ARG A 46 0.07 0.02 -7.61
CA ARG A 46 -1.15 -0.45 -8.25
C ARG A 46 -1.15 -1.96 -8.37
N CYS A 47 -2.13 -2.63 -7.76
CA CYS A 47 -2.34 -4.06 -7.85
C CYS A 47 -1.09 -4.87 -7.45
N ASP A 48 -0.37 -4.42 -6.44
CA ASP A 48 0.85 -5.07 -5.93
C ASP A 48 0.56 -6.01 -4.75
N GLU A 49 -0.72 -6.21 -4.44
CA GLU A 49 -1.24 -7.04 -3.35
C GLU A 49 -0.96 -6.47 -1.94
N ILE A 50 -0.48 -5.22 -1.83
CA ILE A 50 -0.14 -4.57 -0.56
C ILE A 50 -1.05 -3.36 -0.31
N TRP A 51 -1.60 -3.28 0.91
CA TRP A 51 -2.35 -2.10 1.34
C TRP A 51 -1.41 -1.03 1.87
N HIS A 52 -0.90 -0.19 0.97
CA HIS A 52 -0.09 0.98 1.31
C HIS A 52 -0.86 2.05 2.08
N CYS A 53 -2.20 2.07 1.97
CA CYS A 53 -3.07 2.98 2.68
C CYS A 53 -4.27 2.24 3.30
N PRO A 54 -4.88 2.77 4.38
CA PRO A 54 -5.97 2.08 5.10
C PRO A 54 -7.17 1.72 4.23
N ASN A 55 -7.47 2.53 3.21
CA ASN A 55 -8.56 2.28 2.27
C ASN A 55 -8.19 1.32 1.13
N GLY A 56 -6.97 0.79 1.08
CA GLY A 56 -6.52 -0.15 0.06
C GLY A 56 -6.61 0.37 -1.38
N GLU A 57 -6.53 1.68 -1.61
CA GLU A 57 -6.87 2.30 -2.91
C GLU A 57 -6.12 1.71 -4.11
N GLY A 58 -4.84 1.36 -3.94
CA GLY A 58 -4.01 0.72 -4.96
C GLY A 58 -4.53 -0.65 -5.41
N GLU A 59 -5.35 -1.29 -4.58
CA GLU A 59 -5.81 -2.68 -4.74
C GLU A 59 -7.29 -2.79 -5.19
N ILE A 60 -7.93 -1.66 -5.53
CA ILE A 60 -9.32 -1.62 -5.99
C ILE A 60 -9.40 -2.03 -7.46
N GLY A 61 -10.27 -3.02 -7.76
CA GLY A 61 -10.52 -3.47 -9.13
C GLY A 61 -9.31 -4.17 -9.77
N CYS A 62 -8.43 -4.74 -8.94
CA CYS A 62 -7.28 -5.53 -9.35
C CYS A 62 -7.69 -6.99 -9.60
N ASP A 63 -8.49 -7.20 -10.65
CA ASP A 63 -8.95 -8.54 -11.04
C ASP A 63 -7.95 -9.19 -12.01
N LEU A 64 -7.08 -10.03 -11.45
CA LEU A 64 -6.17 -10.88 -12.22
C LEU A 64 -6.50 -12.38 -12.07
N SER A 65 -7.48 -12.72 -11.23
CA SER A 65 -7.75 -14.10 -10.85
C SER A 65 -8.90 -14.70 -11.66
N PRO A 66 -8.73 -15.89 -12.28
CA PRO A 66 -9.80 -16.56 -13.01
C PRO A 66 -10.91 -17.12 -12.09
N THR A 67 -10.69 -17.16 -10.77
CA THR A 67 -11.60 -17.82 -9.82
C THR A 67 -12.61 -16.88 -9.14
N LEU A 68 -12.34 -15.56 -9.13
CA LEU A 68 -13.22 -14.57 -8.51
C LEU A 68 -13.12 -13.27 -9.30
N ASN A 69 -14.24 -12.84 -9.88
CA ASN A 69 -14.34 -11.64 -10.70
C ASN A 69 -14.99 -10.54 -9.84
N CYS A 70 -14.18 -9.71 -9.20
CA CYS A 70 -14.62 -8.57 -8.41
C CYS A 70 -14.95 -7.35 -9.28
N PHE A 71 -16.07 -6.69 -8.97
CA PHE A 71 -16.40 -5.43 -9.64
C PHE A 71 -15.31 -4.37 -9.43
N LYS A 72 -15.23 -3.41 -10.36
CA LYS A 72 -14.21 -2.34 -10.38
C LYS A 72 -14.07 -1.55 -9.07
N ASP A 73 -15.11 -1.52 -8.23
CA ASP A 73 -15.14 -0.79 -6.95
C ASP A 73 -15.02 -1.70 -5.71
N HIS A 74 -14.43 -2.89 -5.87
CA HIS A 74 -14.25 -3.86 -4.79
C HIS A 74 -12.76 -4.21 -4.62
N HIS A 75 -12.41 -4.52 -3.38
CA HIS A 75 -11.18 -5.20 -3.01
C HIS A 75 -11.41 -6.71 -3.04
N LYS A 76 -10.37 -7.44 -3.43
CA LYS A 76 -10.29 -8.87 -3.18
C LYS A 76 -9.78 -9.07 -1.75
N CYS A 77 -10.60 -9.66 -0.89
CA CYS A 77 -10.29 -9.88 0.52
C CYS A 77 -10.43 -11.36 0.87
N VAL A 78 -9.82 -11.78 1.98
CA VAL A 78 -10.08 -13.08 2.60
C VAL A 78 -11.07 -12.87 3.74
N SER A 79 -12.21 -13.56 3.72
CA SER A 79 -13.14 -13.56 4.84
C SER A 79 -12.53 -14.27 6.04
N SER A 80 -12.54 -13.64 7.22
CA SER A 80 -12.11 -14.27 8.48
C SER A 80 -13.01 -15.41 8.93
N ASP A 81 -14.28 -15.41 8.52
CA ASP A 81 -15.27 -16.39 8.97
C ASP A 81 -15.17 -17.70 8.19
N THR A 82 -14.94 -17.60 6.88
CA THR A 82 -14.94 -18.75 5.96
C THR A 82 -13.56 -19.10 5.41
N ASN A 83 -12.56 -18.24 5.60
CA ASN A 83 -11.25 -18.30 4.94
C ASN A 83 -11.33 -18.36 3.41
N GLN A 84 -12.42 -17.86 2.83
CA GLN A 84 -12.62 -17.83 1.38
C GLN A 84 -12.35 -16.42 0.83
N LEU A 85 -11.95 -16.37 -0.44
CA LEU A 85 -11.84 -15.12 -1.17
C LEU A 85 -13.23 -14.52 -1.40
N ILE A 86 -13.38 -13.24 -1.05
CA ILE A 86 -14.59 -12.46 -1.23
C ILE A 86 -14.26 -11.14 -1.92
N CYS A 87 -15.26 -10.53 -2.55
CA CYS A 87 -15.18 -9.15 -3.02
C CYS A 87 -15.80 -8.24 -1.96
N LEU A 88 -14.97 -7.41 -1.32
CA LEU A 88 -15.44 -6.42 -0.35
C LEU A 88 -15.56 -5.07 -1.04
N SER A 89 -16.69 -4.39 -0.89
CA SER A 89 -16.85 -3.04 -1.44
C SER A 89 -15.80 -2.09 -0.86
N ALA A 90 -15.20 -1.25 -1.69
CA ALA A 90 -14.22 -0.25 -1.24
C ALA A 90 -14.74 0.71 -0.16
N LYS A 91 -16.06 0.89 -0.08
CA LYS A 91 -16.72 1.68 0.96
C LYS A 91 -16.64 1.05 2.35
N LYS A 92 -16.33 -0.25 2.44
CA LYS A 92 -16.27 -1.02 3.69
C LYS A 92 -14.84 -1.39 4.09
N ALA A 93 -13.83 -0.84 3.42
CA ALA A 93 -12.43 -1.16 3.72
C ALA A 93 -12.00 -0.77 5.15
N ASN A 94 -12.71 0.16 5.79
CA ASN A 94 -12.42 0.69 7.12
C ASN A 94 -13.62 0.58 8.10
N ASP A 95 -14.60 -0.29 7.81
CA ASP A 95 -15.74 -0.59 8.72
C ASP A 95 -15.34 -1.67 9.74
#